data_AF-A0A6B2E4Y4-F1
#
_entry.id   AF-A0A6B2E4Y4-F1
#
_cell.length_a   1.000
_cell.length_b   1.000
_cell.length_c   1.000
_cell.angle_alpha   90.00
_cell.angle_beta   90.00
_cell.angle_gamma   90.00
#
_symmetry.space_group_name_H-M   'P 1'
#
loop_
_entity.id
_entity.type
_entity.pdbx_description
1 polymer ?
#
loop_
_entity_poly.entity_id
_entity_poly.type
_entity_poly.pdbx_seq_one_letter_code
_entity_poly.pdbx_strand_id
1 'polypeptide(L)'
;DRDLSLVAGMRGDQRRKLTAAGLGSIDALAAAGPGDRPRDLSVTAFATLRAQAALQVRQDATGEISYEVVGPEELAALPAPAPGDVFIDLAGDPHALAGEGLEYLFGAVTEDEDRRFTAFWAHSRAQEKRAFEEFVDFAAARVAEHPGSHVYHYAPYEVTAIKRLAAVHGTREETVDHLLRSGAVVDLHAVVRKALRVSQRSYSIRHLEPLYQPGARTKTAVSDVEEYEEYLAFDRSGEPERAEEVLRRIAEDTEDDCVSALRLFGFLHRVRADAGIDVPEPAEESAEDALLRAAEEDVAAERRAERAAALAALVDPL
;
A
#
# COMPACT_ATOMS: atom_id res chain seq x y z
N ASP A 1 25.02 -2.20 -24.31
CA ASP A 1 24.87 -1.54 -22.99
C ASP A 1 23.46 -1.70 -22.45
N ARG A 2 23.33 -1.63 -21.13
CA ARG A 2 22.06 -1.78 -20.41
C ARG A 2 21.27 -0.48 -20.46
N ASP A 3 20.01 -0.57 -20.89
CA ASP A 3 19.20 0.62 -21.18
C ASP A 3 18.82 1.43 -19.93
N LEU A 4 18.65 2.74 -20.10
CA LEU A 4 18.19 3.66 -19.05
C LEU A 4 16.81 3.33 -18.48
N SER A 5 15.97 2.57 -19.18
CA SER A 5 14.67 2.09 -18.67
C SER A 5 14.79 1.24 -17.42
N LEU A 6 15.97 0.69 -17.13
CA LEU A 6 16.24 -0.06 -15.92
C LEU A 6 16.42 0.84 -14.68
N VAL A 7 16.62 2.14 -14.87
CA VAL A 7 16.76 3.08 -13.75
C VAL A 7 15.39 3.31 -13.11
N ALA A 8 15.25 2.99 -11.83
CA ALA A 8 13.97 3.11 -11.14
C ALA A 8 13.45 4.55 -11.17
N GLY A 9 12.19 4.73 -11.58
CA GLY A 9 11.58 6.06 -11.70
C GLY A 9 12.00 6.88 -12.92
N MET A 10 12.77 6.32 -13.85
CA MET A 10 13.13 6.96 -15.13
C MET A 10 11.88 7.25 -15.96
N ARG A 11 11.66 8.53 -16.30
CA ARG A 11 10.58 8.94 -17.20
C ARG A 11 11.07 8.94 -18.65
N GLY A 12 10.14 8.75 -19.59
CA GLY A 12 10.46 8.68 -21.02
C GLY A 12 11.10 9.96 -21.57
N ASP A 13 10.71 11.13 -21.07
CA ASP A 13 11.32 12.41 -21.45
C ASP A 13 12.75 12.54 -20.89
N GLN A 14 12.99 12.16 -19.64
CA GLN A 14 14.31 12.16 -19.01
C GLN A 14 15.28 11.23 -19.76
N ARG A 15 14.82 10.02 -20.11
CA ARG A 15 15.60 9.06 -20.92
C ARG A 15 16.04 9.68 -22.23
N ARG A 16 15.13 10.30 -23.00
CA ARG A 16 15.48 10.95 -24.28
C ARG A 16 16.55 12.03 -24.11
N LYS A 17 16.43 12.88 -23.08
CA LYS A 17 17.39 13.96 -22.79
C LYS A 17 18.77 13.42 -22.44
N LEU A 18 18.83 12.37 -21.61
CA LEU A 18 20.07 11.69 -21.24
C LEU A 18 20.74 11.03 -22.45
N THR A 19 19.97 10.29 -23.27
CA THR A 19 20.49 9.68 -24.50
C THR A 19 21.04 10.72 -25.47
N ALA A 20 20.35 11.86 -25.66
CA ALA A 20 20.81 12.94 -26.51
C ALA A 20 22.12 13.60 -26.01
N ALA A 21 22.39 13.53 -24.71
CA ALA A 21 23.62 14.00 -24.09
C ALA A 21 24.74 12.94 -24.04
N GLY A 22 24.55 11.77 -24.67
CA GLY A 22 25.54 10.69 -24.69
C GLY A 22 25.49 9.75 -23.49
N LEU A 23 24.56 9.94 -22.56
CA LEU A 23 24.37 9.08 -21.37
C LEU A 23 23.34 7.98 -21.66
N GLY A 24 23.57 7.19 -22.71
CA GLY A 24 22.58 6.24 -23.25
C GLY A 24 22.35 4.97 -22.43
N SER A 25 23.09 4.75 -21.34
CA SER A 25 23.04 3.52 -20.54
C SER A 25 23.02 3.81 -19.04
N ILE A 26 22.52 2.85 -18.26
CA ILE A 26 22.57 2.92 -16.79
C ILE A 26 24.01 3.03 -16.28
N ASP A 27 24.96 2.32 -16.91
CA ASP A 27 26.38 2.36 -16.59
C ASP A 27 26.99 3.75 -16.86
N ALA A 28 26.68 4.36 -18.00
CA ALA A 28 27.13 5.71 -18.32
C ALA A 28 26.54 6.74 -17.37
N LEU A 29 25.26 6.62 -17.02
CA LEU A 29 24.62 7.51 -16.07
C LEU A 29 25.18 7.35 -14.64
N ALA A 30 25.49 6.13 -14.21
CA ALA A 30 26.10 5.85 -12.92
C ALA A 30 27.52 6.47 -12.80
N ALA A 31 28.29 6.46 -13.90
CA ALA A 31 29.63 7.03 -13.95
C ALA A 31 29.68 8.55 -14.22
N ALA A 32 28.57 9.14 -14.69
CA ALA A 32 28.50 10.56 -15.01
C ALA A 32 28.82 11.43 -13.79
N GLY A 33 29.42 12.59 -14.00
CA GLY A 33 29.61 13.65 -13.00
C GLY A 33 28.48 14.70 -13.06
N PRO A 34 28.41 15.64 -12.08
CA PRO A 34 27.43 16.72 -12.10
C PRO A 34 27.50 17.62 -13.37
N GLY A 35 28.68 17.70 -14.00
CA GLY A 35 28.93 18.49 -15.21
C GLY A 35 28.34 17.90 -16.49
N ASP A 36 28.06 16.59 -16.51
CA ASP A 36 27.52 15.89 -17.69
C ASP A 36 25.99 16.06 -17.84
N ARG A 37 25.40 16.93 -17.02
CA ARG A 37 23.96 17.16 -16.96
C ARG A 37 23.45 17.79 -18.27
N PRO A 38 22.41 17.21 -18.91
CA PRO A 38 21.67 17.88 -19.98
C PRO A 38 21.08 19.22 -19.51
N ARG A 39 21.20 20.28 -20.31
CA ARG A 39 20.75 21.64 -19.93
C ARG A 39 19.26 21.71 -19.59
N ASP A 40 18.45 20.88 -20.26
CA ASP A 40 17.00 20.79 -20.17
C ASP A 40 16.50 19.75 -19.14
N LEU A 41 17.41 19.22 -18.32
CA LEU A 41 17.11 18.39 -17.16
C LEU A 41 17.48 19.14 -15.88
N SER A 42 16.57 19.17 -14.90
CA SER A 42 16.83 19.88 -13.63
C SER A 42 18.01 19.27 -12.88
N VAL A 43 18.71 20.09 -12.12
CA VAL A 43 19.84 19.65 -11.28
C VAL A 43 19.42 18.53 -10.35
N THR A 44 18.30 18.71 -9.65
CA THR A 44 17.75 17.71 -8.72
C THR A 44 17.38 16.41 -9.42
N ALA A 45 16.67 16.45 -10.56
CA ALA A 45 16.30 15.25 -11.28
C ALA A 45 17.52 14.47 -11.77
N PHE A 46 18.53 15.17 -12.31
CA PHE A 46 19.76 14.53 -12.75
C PHE A 46 20.55 13.91 -11.59
N ALA A 47 20.67 14.62 -10.47
CA ALA A 47 21.34 14.10 -9.28
C ALA A 47 20.65 12.83 -8.75
N THR A 48 19.32 12.85 -8.66
CA THR A 48 18.52 11.68 -8.23
C THR A 48 18.69 10.49 -9.18
N LEU A 49 18.62 10.70 -10.50
CA LEU A 49 18.77 9.62 -11.48
C LEU A 49 20.19 9.05 -11.50
N ARG A 50 21.22 9.88 -11.33
CA ARG A 50 22.61 9.43 -11.18
C ARG A 50 22.80 8.57 -9.94
N ALA A 51 22.32 9.03 -8.80
CA ALA A 51 22.41 8.28 -7.55
C ALA A 51 21.66 6.94 -7.62
N GLN A 52 20.45 6.94 -8.20
CA GLN A 52 19.66 5.74 -8.44
C GLN A 52 20.39 4.76 -9.37
N ALA A 53 20.94 5.24 -10.49
CA ALA A 53 21.72 4.39 -11.40
C ALA A 53 22.96 3.80 -10.70
N ALA A 54 23.73 4.61 -9.97
CA ALA A 54 24.91 4.14 -9.24
C ALA A 54 24.57 3.05 -8.22
N LEU A 55 23.47 3.25 -7.48
CA LEU A 55 22.98 2.29 -6.50
C LEU A 55 22.57 0.95 -7.13
N GLN A 56 21.88 0.99 -8.28
CA GLN A 56 21.48 -0.22 -9.01
C GLN A 56 22.66 -0.95 -9.66
N VAL A 57 23.60 -0.21 -10.28
CA VAL A 57 24.84 -0.80 -10.84
C VAL A 57 25.66 -1.49 -9.76
N ARG A 58 25.72 -0.92 -8.55
CA ARG A 58 26.40 -1.56 -7.41
C ARG A 58 25.74 -2.88 -7.01
N GLN A 59 24.40 -2.93 -6.94
CA GLN A 59 23.68 -4.19 -6.68
C GLN A 59 23.98 -5.21 -7.77
N ASP A 60 23.94 -4.83 -9.05
CA ASP A 60 24.20 -5.78 -10.14
C ASP A 60 25.64 -6.35 -10.08
N ALA A 61 26.61 -5.60 -9.55
CA ALA A 61 27.99 -6.03 -9.38
C ALA A 61 28.23 -6.91 -8.13
N THR A 62 27.49 -6.65 -7.05
CA THR A 62 27.70 -7.29 -5.72
C THR A 62 26.71 -8.40 -5.42
N GLY A 63 25.53 -8.38 -6.06
CA GLY A 63 24.36 -9.18 -5.68
C GLY A 63 23.66 -8.68 -4.41
N GLU A 64 24.15 -7.62 -3.77
CA GLU A 64 23.62 -7.13 -2.50
C GLU A 64 22.62 -5.99 -2.71
N ILE A 65 21.44 -6.14 -2.13
CA ILE A 65 20.41 -5.11 -2.13
C ILE A 65 20.75 -4.11 -1.04
N SER A 66 20.71 -2.82 -1.38
CA SER A 66 21.07 -1.72 -0.49
C SER A 66 20.11 -0.55 -0.65
N TYR A 67 20.11 0.34 0.33
CA TYR A 67 19.28 1.54 0.32
C TYR A 67 20.05 2.74 0.88
N GLU A 68 19.54 3.93 0.58
CA GLU A 68 19.99 5.21 1.14
C GLU A 68 18.76 5.95 1.70
N VAL A 69 18.90 6.58 2.86
CA VAL A 69 17.87 7.49 3.38
C VAL A 69 17.97 8.82 2.64
N VAL A 70 16.89 9.23 1.99
CA VAL A 70 16.80 10.46 1.18
C VAL A 70 15.72 11.43 1.64
N GLY A 71 14.78 10.97 2.48
CA GLY A 71 13.72 11.78 3.08
C GLY A 71 13.54 11.43 4.55
N PRO A 72 14.44 11.89 5.45
CA PRO A 72 14.36 11.59 6.89
C PRO A 72 13.05 12.06 7.53
N GLU A 73 12.47 13.15 7.03
CA GLU A 73 11.19 13.69 7.49
C GLU A 73 10.01 12.72 7.27
N GLU A 74 10.05 11.88 6.23
CA GLU A 74 9.00 10.92 5.95
C GLU A 74 9.11 9.69 6.87
N LEU A 75 10.32 9.33 7.31
CA LEU A 75 10.51 8.33 8.37
C LEU A 75 10.10 8.87 9.75
N ALA A 76 10.41 10.14 10.01
CA ALA A 76 10.01 10.85 11.22
C ALA A 76 8.48 10.93 11.36
N ALA A 77 7.76 11.12 10.26
CA ALA A 77 6.30 11.20 10.21
C ALA A 77 5.58 9.83 10.25
N LEU A 78 6.31 8.70 10.13
CA LEU A 78 5.72 7.37 10.22
C LEU A 78 5.12 7.16 11.63
N PRO A 79 3.82 6.82 11.74
CA PRO A 79 3.19 6.61 13.05
C PRO A 79 3.94 5.56 13.87
N ALA A 80 3.98 5.76 15.19
CA ALA A 80 4.57 4.78 16.09
C ALA A 80 3.74 3.48 16.05
N PRO A 81 4.38 2.30 16.20
CA PRO A 81 3.64 1.05 16.33
C PRO A 81 2.67 1.12 17.50
N ALA A 82 1.44 0.69 17.26
CA ALA A 82 0.38 0.70 18.26
C ALA A 82 -0.31 -0.67 18.33
N PRO A 83 -0.74 -1.10 19.53
CA PRO A 83 -1.73 -2.17 19.63
C PRO A 83 -2.93 -1.79 18.77
N GLY A 84 -3.54 -2.75 18.06
CA GLY A 84 -4.64 -2.43 17.17
C GLY A 84 -4.26 -2.25 15.70
N ASP A 85 -2.97 -2.09 15.37
CA ASP A 85 -2.53 -1.90 13.99
C ASP A 85 -3.00 -3.05 13.09
N VAL A 86 -3.42 -2.70 11.87
CA VAL A 86 -3.94 -3.64 10.87
C VAL A 86 -3.18 -3.47 9.57
N PHE A 87 -2.70 -4.56 8.99
CA PHE A 87 -2.02 -4.58 7.70
C PHE A 87 -2.91 -5.29 6.69
N ILE A 88 -3.25 -4.61 5.60
CA ILE A 88 -4.25 -5.08 4.64
C ILE A 88 -3.64 -5.30 3.26
N ASP A 89 -4.22 -6.25 2.55
CA ASP A 89 -4.00 -6.50 1.13
C ASP A 89 -5.32 -6.95 0.51
N LEU A 90 -5.55 -6.61 -0.77
CA LEU A 90 -6.79 -6.91 -1.48
C LEU A 90 -6.45 -7.67 -2.75
N ALA A 91 -7.19 -8.77 -3.00
CA ALA A 91 -7.10 -9.50 -4.25
C ALA A 91 -8.40 -9.37 -5.04
N GLY A 92 -8.23 -9.06 -6.33
CA GLY A 92 -9.34 -8.80 -7.24
C GLY A 92 -9.04 -9.22 -8.66
N ASP A 93 -10.11 -9.50 -9.40
CA ASP A 93 -10.06 -9.86 -10.80
C ASP A 93 -10.91 -8.86 -11.61
N PRO A 94 -10.29 -8.02 -12.47
CA PRO A 94 -11.02 -7.06 -13.30
C PRO A 94 -11.84 -7.71 -14.42
N HIS A 95 -11.62 -8.99 -14.72
CA HIS A 95 -12.32 -9.76 -15.76
C HIS A 95 -13.45 -10.63 -15.21
N ALA A 96 -13.49 -10.85 -13.89
CA ALA A 96 -14.59 -11.53 -13.22
C ALA A 96 -15.94 -10.88 -13.52
N LEU A 97 -17.01 -11.68 -13.34
CA LEU A 97 -18.40 -11.25 -13.56
C LEU A 97 -18.61 -10.63 -14.95
N ALA A 98 -18.16 -11.33 -16.00
CA ALA A 98 -18.28 -10.88 -17.39
C ALA A 98 -17.62 -9.51 -17.69
N GLY A 99 -16.51 -9.22 -17.01
CA GLY A 99 -15.74 -7.98 -17.19
C GLY A 99 -16.24 -6.80 -16.34
N GLU A 100 -17.15 -7.03 -15.40
CA GLU A 100 -17.53 -6.00 -14.42
C GLU A 100 -16.52 -5.88 -13.27
N GLY A 101 -15.67 -6.89 -13.08
CA GLY A 101 -14.65 -6.95 -12.05
C GLY A 101 -15.18 -7.32 -10.66
N LEU A 102 -14.36 -7.96 -9.85
CA LEU A 102 -14.70 -8.42 -8.50
C LEU A 102 -13.47 -8.33 -7.59
N GLU A 103 -13.59 -7.66 -6.45
CA GLU A 103 -12.67 -7.89 -5.33
C GLU A 103 -13.15 -9.15 -4.60
N TYR A 104 -12.41 -10.26 -4.76
CA TYR A 104 -12.83 -11.56 -4.23
C TYR A 104 -12.26 -11.86 -2.85
N LEU A 105 -11.23 -11.14 -2.40
CA LEU A 105 -10.66 -11.29 -1.07
C LEU A 105 -10.17 -9.96 -0.51
N PHE A 106 -10.61 -9.66 0.72
CA PHE A 106 -10.03 -8.63 1.58
C PHE A 106 -9.26 -9.34 2.69
N GLY A 107 -7.94 -9.16 2.72
CA GLY A 107 -7.06 -9.71 3.74
C GLY A 107 -6.70 -8.69 4.81
N ALA A 108 -6.64 -9.13 6.07
CA ALA A 108 -6.18 -8.29 7.17
C ALA A 108 -5.33 -9.11 8.17
N VAL A 109 -4.13 -8.63 8.46
CA VAL A 109 -3.25 -9.15 9.50
C VAL A 109 -3.21 -8.17 10.67
N THR A 110 -3.28 -8.72 11.88
CA THR A 110 -3.15 -8.00 13.14
C THR A 110 -2.01 -8.60 13.96
N GLU A 111 -1.27 -7.76 14.70
CA GLU A 111 -0.15 -8.15 15.57
C GLU A 111 -0.48 -7.80 17.03
N ASP A 112 -1.56 -8.40 17.56
CA ASP A 112 -1.89 -8.32 18.98
C ASP A 112 -1.10 -9.39 19.77
N GLU A 113 -1.75 -10.31 20.49
CA GLU A 113 -1.08 -11.39 21.25
C GLU A 113 -0.56 -12.51 20.34
N ASP A 114 -1.32 -12.87 19.31
CA ASP A 114 -0.95 -13.81 18.27
C ASP A 114 -1.25 -13.19 16.91
N ARG A 115 -0.31 -13.33 15.96
CA ARG A 115 -0.53 -12.85 14.60
C ARG A 115 -1.72 -13.57 13.99
N ARG A 116 -2.76 -12.81 13.61
CA ARG A 116 -3.99 -13.38 13.06
C ARG A 116 -4.31 -12.78 11.70
N PHE A 117 -4.49 -13.66 10.71
CA PHE A 117 -5.07 -13.35 9.41
C PHE A 117 -6.60 -13.48 9.45
N THR A 118 -7.29 -12.48 8.93
CA THR A 118 -8.74 -12.48 8.73
C THR A 118 -9.03 -12.26 7.26
N ALA A 119 -9.78 -13.17 6.66
CA ALA A 119 -10.14 -13.17 5.24
C ALA A 119 -11.63 -12.93 5.07
N PHE A 120 -11.99 -11.97 4.22
CA PHE A 120 -13.37 -11.70 3.82
C PHE A 120 -13.54 -12.05 2.34
N TRP A 121 -14.19 -13.17 2.06
CA TRP A 121 -14.32 -13.74 0.72
C TRP A 121 -15.58 -13.32 -0.02
N ALA A 122 -15.46 -13.18 -1.33
CA ALA A 122 -16.58 -12.92 -2.23
C ALA A 122 -16.43 -13.63 -3.58
N HIS A 123 -17.51 -14.28 -4.02
CA HIS A 123 -17.59 -14.94 -5.34
C HIS A 123 -18.77 -14.42 -6.19
N SER A 124 -19.41 -13.34 -5.74
CA SER A 124 -20.53 -12.67 -6.40
C SER A 124 -20.62 -11.22 -5.93
N ARG A 125 -21.32 -10.36 -6.68
CA ARG A 125 -21.49 -8.95 -6.30
C ARG A 125 -22.15 -8.76 -4.93
N ALA A 126 -23.11 -9.61 -4.58
CA ALA A 126 -23.77 -9.57 -3.27
C ALA A 126 -22.82 -9.99 -2.14
N GLN A 127 -21.96 -10.97 -2.37
CA GLN A 127 -20.92 -11.35 -1.41
C GLN A 127 -19.83 -10.29 -1.32
N GLU A 128 -19.45 -9.63 -2.43
CA GLU A 128 -18.47 -8.53 -2.41
C GLU A 128 -18.97 -7.36 -1.57
N LYS A 129 -20.25 -6.98 -1.72
CA LYS A 129 -20.87 -5.99 -0.86
C LYS A 129 -20.73 -6.35 0.62
N ARG A 130 -21.06 -7.60 0.96
CA ARG A 130 -21.02 -8.10 2.34
C ARG A 130 -19.59 -8.17 2.88
N ALA A 131 -18.65 -8.73 2.12
CA ALA A 131 -17.24 -8.84 2.50
C ALA A 131 -16.64 -7.45 2.71
N PHE A 132 -16.98 -6.49 1.84
CA PHE A 132 -16.58 -5.09 1.98
C PHE A 132 -17.14 -4.45 3.26
N GLU A 133 -18.43 -4.64 3.55
CA GLU A 133 -19.06 -4.13 4.78
C GLU A 133 -18.39 -4.71 6.03
N GLU A 134 -18.20 -6.04 6.08
CA GLU A 134 -17.56 -6.74 7.19
C GLU A 134 -16.09 -6.30 7.36
N PHE A 135 -15.35 -6.12 6.28
CA PHE A 135 -13.97 -5.63 6.29
C PHE A 135 -13.85 -4.20 6.82
N VAL A 136 -14.70 -3.28 6.34
CA VAL A 136 -14.68 -1.88 6.81
C VAL A 136 -15.11 -1.79 8.28
N ASP A 137 -16.12 -2.56 8.68
CA ASP A 137 -16.56 -2.60 10.09
C ASP A 137 -15.46 -3.16 11.00
N PHE A 138 -14.74 -4.19 10.54
CA PHE A 138 -13.58 -4.73 11.25
C PHE A 138 -12.48 -3.66 11.42
N ALA A 139 -12.08 -2.99 10.34
CA ALA A 139 -11.04 -1.96 10.39
C ALA A 139 -11.44 -0.78 11.29
N ALA A 140 -12.68 -0.30 11.17
CA ALA A 140 -13.19 0.81 11.97
C ALA A 140 -13.29 0.45 13.46
N ALA A 141 -13.76 -0.75 13.79
CA ALA A 141 -13.83 -1.22 15.17
C ALA A 141 -12.42 -1.28 15.81
N ARG A 142 -11.41 -1.72 15.05
CA ARG A 142 -10.02 -1.80 15.53
C ARG A 142 -9.42 -0.43 15.83
N VAL A 143 -9.63 0.54 14.94
CA VAL A 143 -9.19 1.93 15.16
C VAL A 143 -9.92 2.57 16.34
N ALA A 144 -11.20 2.26 16.53
CA ALA A 144 -11.97 2.77 17.66
C ALA A 144 -11.58 2.15 19.00
N GLU A 145 -11.27 0.85 19.04
CA GLU A 145 -10.86 0.13 20.25
C GLU A 145 -9.45 0.53 20.71
N HIS A 146 -8.57 0.85 19.77
CA HIS A 146 -7.18 1.20 20.04
C HIS A 146 -6.83 2.59 19.50
N PRO A 147 -7.12 3.67 20.24
CA PRO A 147 -6.74 5.01 19.84
C PRO A 147 -5.24 5.12 19.54
N GLY A 148 -4.90 5.55 18.33
CA GLY A 148 -3.53 5.64 17.83
C GLY A 148 -3.10 4.48 16.93
N SER A 149 -3.94 3.45 16.76
CA SER A 149 -3.71 2.43 15.74
C SER A 149 -4.06 2.91 14.34
N HIS A 150 -3.42 2.29 13.34
CA HIS A 150 -3.61 2.62 11.95
C HIS A 150 -3.86 1.36 11.10
N VAL A 151 -4.47 1.58 9.94
CA VAL A 151 -4.63 0.61 8.87
C VAL A 151 -3.57 0.88 7.81
N TYR A 152 -2.60 -0.01 7.69
CA TYR A 152 -1.49 0.09 6.76
C TYR A 152 -1.77 -0.73 5.50
N HIS A 153 -1.39 -0.17 4.35
CA HIS A 153 -1.48 -0.83 3.05
C HIS A 153 -0.25 -0.51 2.19
N TYR A 154 -0.07 -1.24 1.09
CA TYR A 154 1.13 -1.12 0.24
C TYR A 154 0.83 -0.91 -1.25
N ALA A 155 -0.07 0.01 -1.60
CA ALA A 155 -0.15 0.65 -2.90
C ALA A 155 -1.31 1.67 -2.93
N PRO A 156 -1.37 2.55 -3.94
CA PRO A 156 -2.57 3.34 -4.18
C PRO A 156 -3.82 2.51 -4.54
N TYR A 157 -3.63 1.23 -4.89
CA TYR A 157 -4.71 0.35 -5.35
C TYR A 157 -5.76 0.13 -4.26
N GLU A 158 -5.35 -0.29 -3.05
CA GLU A 158 -6.29 -0.67 -1.98
C GLU A 158 -7.25 0.47 -1.63
N VAL A 159 -6.74 1.68 -1.40
CA VAL A 159 -7.57 2.86 -1.09
C VAL A 159 -8.49 3.22 -2.26
N THR A 160 -8.03 3.04 -3.50
CA THR A 160 -8.85 3.27 -4.69
C THR A 160 -9.99 2.25 -4.78
N ALA A 161 -9.71 0.96 -4.52
CA ALA A 161 -10.70 -0.10 -4.49
C ALA A 161 -11.73 0.12 -3.38
N ILE A 162 -11.29 0.43 -2.15
CA ILE A 162 -12.16 0.71 -1.00
C ILE A 162 -13.12 1.88 -1.30
N LYS A 163 -12.61 3.00 -1.83
CA LYS A 163 -13.45 4.15 -2.23
C LYS A 163 -14.45 3.78 -3.33
N ARG A 164 -13.99 3.03 -4.34
CA ARG A 164 -14.82 2.56 -5.45
C ARG A 164 -15.96 1.67 -4.93
N LEU A 165 -15.65 0.72 -4.07
CA LEU A 165 -16.63 -0.22 -3.51
C LEU A 165 -17.66 0.47 -2.62
N ALA A 166 -17.25 1.45 -1.80
CA ALA A 166 -18.19 2.26 -1.01
C ALA A 166 -19.26 2.91 -1.92
N ALA A 167 -18.82 3.51 -3.02
CA ALA A 167 -19.71 4.17 -3.99
C ALA A 167 -20.54 3.17 -4.81
N VAL A 168 -19.95 2.08 -5.29
CA VAL A 168 -20.64 1.08 -6.12
C VAL A 168 -21.73 0.35 -5.32
N HIS A 169 -21.47 0.04 -4.05
CA HIS A 169 -22.41 -0.67 -3.19
C HIS A 169 -23.36 0.23 -2.39
N GLY A 170 -23.08 1.54 -2.37
CA GLY A 170 -23.82 2.55 -1.60
C GLY A 170 -23.80 2.24 -0.10
N THR A 171 -22.64 1.87 0.44
CA THR A 171 -22.50 1.42 1.84
C THR A 171 -21.18 1.87 2.44
N ARG A 172 -21.16 2.09 3.76
CA ARG A 172 -19.99 2.50 4.55
C ARG A 172 -19.23 3.74 4.04
N GLU A 173 -19.84 4.56 3.18
CA GLU A 173 -19.22 5.76 2.61
C GLU A 173 -18.69 6.70 3.71
N GLU A 174 -19.49 6.96 4.74
CA GLU A 174 -19.11 7.84 5.84
C GLU A 174 -18.00 7.25 6.72
N THR A 175 -18.01 5.93 6.95
CA THR A 175 -16.95 5.24 7.71
C THR A 175 -15.63 5.27 6.95
N VAL A 176 -15.64 4.96 5.65
CA VAL A 176 -14.47 5.03 4.78
C VAL A 176 -13.92 6.45 4.72
N ASP A 177 -14.78 7.44 4.52
CA ASP A 177 -14.38 8.85 4.50
C ASP A 177 -13.75 9.29 5.84
N HIS A 178 -14.33 8.88 6.98
CA HIS A 178 -13.77 9.17 8.29
C HIS A 178 -12.39 8.53 8.51
N LEU A 179 -12.21 7.24 8.19
CA LEU A 179 -10.91 6.56 8.30
C LEU A 179 -9.82 7.25 7.46
N LEU A 180 -10.17 7.69 6.25
CA LEU A 180 -9.23 8.37 5.36
C LEU A 180 -8.91 9.80 5.81
N ARG A 181 -9.91 10.57 6.27
CA ARG A 181 -9.72 11.96 6.69
C ARG A 181 -9.02 12.09 8.04
N SER A 182 -9.22 11.13 8.95
CA SER A 182 -8.55 11.09 10.25
C SER A 182 -7.06 10.75 10.15
N GLY A 183 -6.57 10.31 8.99
CA GLY A 183 -5.19 9.84 8.84
C GLY A 183 -4.97 8.43 9.36
N ALA A 184 -6.03 7.71 9.77
CA ALA A 184 -5.93 6.34 10.26
C ALA A 184 -5.48 5.34 9.19
N VAL A 185 -5.56 5.69 7.89
CA VAL A 185 -5.09 4.84 6.79
C VAL A 185 -3.74 5.34 6.27
N VAL A 186 -2.72 4.49 6.31
CA VAL A 186 -1.32 4.85 6.00
C VAL A 186 -0.79 4.06 4.80
N ASP A 187 -0.34 4.79 3.78
CA ASP A 187 0.29 4.24 2.57
C ASP A 187 1.80 4.05 2.81
N LEU A 188 2.20 2.80 3.11
CA LEU A 188 3.62 2.46 3.32
C LEU A 188 4.44 2.56 2.03
N HIS A 189 3.83 2.35 0.87
CA HIS A 189 4.52 2.51 -0.41
C HIS A 189 4.91 3.97 -0.65
N ALA A 190 4.02 4.92 -0.32
CA ALA A 190 4.33 6.35 -0.37
C ALA A 190 5.47 6.72 0.60
N VAL A 191 5.46 6.19 1.82
CA VAL A 191 6.54 6.40 2.80
C VAL A 191 7.87 5.93 2.23
N VAL A 192 7.96 4.67 1.77
CA VAL A 192 9.21 4.11 1.21
C VAL A 192 9.73 4.95 0.04
N ARG A 193 8.85 5.31 -0.91
CA ARG A 193 9.24 6.01 -2.15
C ARG A 193 9.86 7.38 -1.89
N LYS A 194 9.48 8.04 -0.80
CA LYS A 194 10.00 9.36 -0.44
C LYS A 194 11.13 9.29 0.57
N ALA A 195 11.07 8.34 1.51
CA ALA A 195 12.06 8.16 2.56
C ALA A 195 13.35 7.52 2.05
N LEU A 196 13.23 6.53 1.15
CA LEU A 196 14.33 5.64 0.78
C LEU A 196 14.59 5.66 -0.73
N ARG A 197 15.87 5.57 -1.07
CA ARG A 197 16.33 5.17 -2.40
C ARG A 197 16.88 3.75 -2.33
N VAL A 198 16.25 2.80 -3.00
CA VAL A 198 16.63 1.39 -2.99
C VAL A 198 17.31 0.99 -4.30
N SER A 199 18.27 0.07 -4.25
CA SER A 199 19.00 -0.48 -5.41
C SER A 199 18.17 -1.38 -6.31
N GLN A 200 16.89 -1.57 -5.99
CA GLN A 200 15.95 -2.32 -6.79
C GLN A 200 15.44 -1.52 -7.99
N ARG A 201 15.01 -2.24 -9.03
CA ARG A 201 14.40 -1.66 -10.23
C ARG A 201 12.93 -1.30 -10.05
N SER A 202 12.28 -1.93 -9.08
CA SER A 202 10.88 -1.75 -8.71
C SER A 202 10.76 -1.52 -7.21
N TYR A 203 9.73 -0.77 -6.83
CA TYR A 203 9.33 -0.55 -5.44
C TYR A 203 8.10 -1.41 -5.07
N SER A 204 7.82 -2.48 -5.82
CA SER A 204 6.86 -3.48 -5.36
C SER A 204 7.37 -4.15 -4.08
N ILE A 205 6.47 -4.59 -3.22
CA ILE A 205 6.84 -5.14 -1.91
C ILE A 205 7.78 -6.34 -2.05
N ARG A 206 7.52 -7.24 -3.01
CA ARG A 206 8.37 -8.41 -3.31
C ARG A 206 9.81 -8.07 -3.73
N HIS A 207 10.06 -6.88 -4.29
CA HIS A 207 11.43 -6.45 -4.59
C HIS A 207 12.13 -5.93 -3.33
N LEU A 208 11.39 -5.42 -2.35
CA LEU A 208 11.92 -4.88 -1.10
C LEU A 208 12.11 -5.94 -0.02
N GLU A 209 11.36 -7.04 -0.06
CA GLU A 209 11.45 -8.17 0.87
C GLU A 209 12.86 -8.54 1.31
N PRO A 210 13.87 -8.65 0.42
CA PRO A 210 15.22 -9.03 0.86
C PRO A 210 15.87 -8.06 1.87
N LEU A 211 15.39 -6.80 1.97
CA LEU A 211 15.86 -5.83 2.95
C LEU A 211 15.42 -6.17 4.38
N TYR A 212 14.29 -6.84 4.54
CA TYR A 212 13.68 -7.10 5.86
C TYR A 212 13.33 -8.57 6.11
N GLN A 213 13.56 -9.43 5.12
CA GLN A 213 13.40 -10.87 5.18
C GLN A 213 14.61 -11.55 4.53
N PRO A 214 15.68 -11.79 5.30
CA PRO A 214 16.87 -12.46 4.79
C PRO A 214 16.53 -13.82 4.17
N GLY A 215 17.00 -14.06 2.95
CA GLY A 215 16.71 -15.29 2.19
C GLY A 215 15.43 -15.25 1.36
N ALA A 216 14.63 -14.18 1.44
CA ALA A 216 13.58 -13.93 0.47
C ALA A 216 14.19 -13.84 -0.93
N ARG A 217 13.66 -14.64 -1.86
CA ARG A 217 13.96 -14.53 -3.28
C ARG A 217 12.85 -13.72 -3.90
N THR A 218 13.19 -12.79 -4.79
CA THR A 218 12.19 -12.10 -5.61
C THR A 218 11.42 -13.15 -6.40
N LYS A 219 10.22 -13.49 -5.94
CA LYS A 219 9.29 -14.34 -6.68
C LYS A 219 8.63 -13.47 -7.75
N THR A 220 8.56 -13.99 -8.97
CA THR A 220 7.63 -13.43 -9.95
C THR A 220 6.23 -13.82 -9.46
N ALA A 221 5.37 -12.84 -9.22
CA ALA A 221 3.97 -13.12 -8.94
C ALA A 221 3.38 -13.92 -10.11
N VAL A 222 2.76 -15.06 -9.82
CA VAL A 222 1.63 -15.50 -10.67
C VAL A 222 0.56 -14.42 -10.47
N SER A 223 -0.11 -14.02 -11.54
CA SER A 223 -1.11 -12.96 -11.41
C SER A 223 -2.26 -13.48 -10.55
N ASP A 224 -2.66 -12.77 -9.50
CA ASP A 224 -3.77 -13.19 -8.62
C ASP A 224 -5.04 -13.52 -9.43
N VAL A 225 -5.23 -12.81 -10.55
CA VAL A 225 -6.24 -13.07 -11.60
C VAL A 225 -6.18 -14.50 -12.17
N GLU A 226 -4.99 -15.02 -12.50
CA GLU A 226 -4.84 -16.36 -13.07
C GLU A 226 -5.22 -17.45 -12.06
N GLU A 227 -4.90 -17.26 -10.79
CA GLU A 227 -5.28 -18.20 -9.73
C GLU A 227 -6.78 -18.17 -9.48
N TYR A 228 -7.41 -16.99 -9.48
CA TYR A 228 -8.85 -16.90 -9.31
C TYR A 228 -9.63 -17.52 -10.49
N GLU A 229 -9.16 -17.33 -11.73
CA GLU A 229 -9.73 -17.99 -12.90
C GLU A 229 -9.54 -19.52 -12.87
N GLU A 230 -8.42 -20.01 -12.32
CA GLU A 230 -8.20 -21.44 -12.03
C GLU A 230 -9.24 -21.96 -11.03
N TYR A 231 -9.48 -21.23 -9.93
CA TYR A 231 -10.54 -21.55 -8.97
C TYR A 231 -11.91 -21.65 -9.66
N LEU A 232 -12.29 -20.64 -10.44
CA LEU A 232 -13.57 -20.62 -11.17
C LEU A 232 -13.69 -21.79 -12.16
N ALA A 233 -12.59 -22.22 -12.77
CA ALA A 233 -12.58 -23.39 -13.64
C ALA A 233 -12.89 -24.68 -12.88
N PHE A 234 -12.27 -24.91 -11.71
CA PHE A 234 -12.53 -26.08 -10.88
C PHE A 234 -13.92 -26.08 -10.24
N ASP A 235 -14.41 -24.92 -9.85
CA ASP A 235 -15.78 -24.78 -9.33
C ASP A 235 -16.81 -25.18 -10.40
N ARG A 236 -16.64 -24.68 -11.64
CA ARG A 236 -17.51 -25.03 -12.78
C ARG A 236 -17.41 -26.50 -13.20
N SER A 237 -16.24 -27.13 -13.06
CA SER A 237 -16.06 -28.55 -13.39
C SER A 237 -16.53 -29.50 -12.27
N GLY A 238 -16.92 -28.97 -11.10
CA GLY A 238 -17.35 -29.77 -9.96
C GLY A 238 -16.19 -30.48 -9.27
N GLU A 239 -15.01 -29.85 -9.20
CA GLU A 239 -13.79 -30.36 -8.55
C GLU A 239 -13.51 -29.61 -7.23
N PRO A 240 -14.33 -29.82 -6.17
CA PRO A 240 -14.31 -28.97 -4.97
C PRO A 240 -12.98 -29.02 -4.20
N GLU A 241 -12.31 -30.17 -4.13
CA GLU A 241 -11.02 -30.31 -3.43
C GLU A 241 -9.92 -29.47 -4.08
N ARG A 242 -9.93 -29.39 -5.43
CA ARG A 242 -8.96 -28.57 -6.19
C ARG A 242 -9.29 -27.09 -6.10
N ALA A 243 -10.59 -26.75 -6.16
CA ALA A 243 -11.04 -25.38 -5.95
C ALA A 243 -10.63 -24.86 -4.55
N GLU A 244 -10.79 -25.68 -3.50
CA GLU A 244 -10.38 -25.34 -2.14
C GLU A 244 -8.85 -25.20 -2.00
N GLU A 245 -8.08 -26.04 -2.69
CA GLU A 245 -6.61 -25.90 -2.73
C GLU A 245 -6.16 -24.57 -3.34
N VAL A 246 -6.83 -24.12 -4.41
CA VAL A 246 -6.55 -22.81 -5.03
C VAL A 246 -6.94 -21.67 -4.09
N LEU A 247 -8.12 -21.70 -3.47
CA LEU A 247 -8.53 -20.67 -2.50
C LEU A 247 -7.56 -20.58 -1.32
N ARG A 248 -7.03 -21.71 -0.85
CA ARG A 248 -6.03 -21.73 0.23
C ARG A 248 -4.73 -21.05 -0.19
N ARG A 249 -4.23 -21.33 -1.39
CA ARG A 249 -3.05 -20.66 -1.95
C ARG A 249 -3.25 -19.15 -2.05
N ILE A 250 -4.39 -18.71 -2.57
CA ILE A 250 -4.73 -17.28 -2.67
C ILE A 250 -4.76 -16.63 -1.27
N ALA A 251 -5.35 -17.29 -0.28
CA ALA A 251 -5.34 -16.81 1.11
C ALA A 251 -3.92 -16.73 1.69
N GLU A 252 -3.10 -17.76 1.47
CA GLU A 252 -1.70 -17.81 1.93
C GLU A 252 -0.87 -16.68 1.30
N ASP A 253 -1.01 -16.44 0.00
CA ASP A 253 -0.29 -15.36 -0.70
C ASP A 253 -0.76 -13.98 -0.23
N THR A 254 -2.07 -13.78 -0.01
CA THR A 254 -2.61 -12.53 0.54
C THR A 254 -2.17 -12.29 1.99
N GLU A 255 -2.13 -13.35 2.81
CA GLU A 255 -1.57 -13.28 4.17
C GLU A 255 -0.08 -12.90 4.11
N ASP A 256 0.69 -13.54 3.23
CA ASP A 256 2.12 -13.26 3.05
C ASP A 256 2.36 -11.78 2.66
N ASP A 257 1.54 -11.21 1.78
CA ASP A 257 1.64 -9.79 1.39
C ASP A 257 1.28 -8.84 2.56
N CYS A 258 0.22 -9.14 3.34
CA CYS A 258 -0.09 -8.41 4.58
C CYS A 258 1.07 -8.49 5.60
N VAL A 259 1.64 -9.68 5.79
CA VAL A 259 2.79 -9.91 6.69
C VAL A 259 4.03 -9.18 6.18
N SER A 260 4.23 -9.13 4.86
CA SER A 260 5.33 -8.40 4.24
C SER A 260 5.21 -6.90 4.53
N ALA A 261 3.99 -6.34 4.50
CA ALA A 261 3.73 -4.94 4.86
C ALA A 261 4.05 -4.66 6.33
N LEU A 262 3.66 -5.55 7.24
CA LEU A 262 4.03 -5.51 8.66
C LEU A 262 5.55 -5.53 8.87
N ARG A 263 6.26 -6.44 8.20
CA ARG A 263 7.72 -6.55 8.29
C ARG A 263 8.43 -5.32 7.72
N LEU A 264 7.90 -4.77 6.64
CA LEU A 264 8.37 -3.52 6.05
C LEU A 264 8.19 -2.35 7.03
N PHE A 265 7.02 -2.24 7.68
CA PHE A 265 6.77 -1.24 8.70
C PHE A 265 7.80 -1.32 9.84
N GLY A 266 8.02 -2.52 10.39
CA GLY A 266 9.07 -2.75 11.39
C GLY A 266 10.49 -2.43 10.88
N PHE A 267 10.77 -2.69 9.60
CA PHE A 267 12.04 -2.30 8.96
C PHE A 267 12.21 -0.79 8.89
N LEU A 268 11.19 -0.04 8.48
CA LEU A 268 11.25 1.43 8.41
C LEU A 268 11.54 2.05 9.78
N HIS A 269 10.97 1.51 10.86
CA HIS A 269 11.30 1.94 12.22
C HIS A 269 12.74 1.63 12.61
N ARG A 270 13.29 0.47 12.21
CA ARG A 270 14.72 0.18 12.44
C ARG A 270 15.61 1.15 11.67
N VAL A 271 15.31 1.43 10.40
CA VAL A 271 16.06 2.41 9.60
C VAL A 271 16.04 3.79 10.24
N ARG A 272 14.88 4.23 10.74
CA ARG A 272 14.74 5.49 11.47
C ARG A 272 15.64 5.55 12.70
N ALA A 273 15.60 4.50 13.52
CA ALA A 273 16.39 4.40 14.74
C ALA A 273 17.90 4.37 14.45
N ASP A 274 18.34 3.54 13.49
CA ASP A 274 19.75 3.40 13.12
C ASP A 274 20.33 4.69 12.53
N ALA A 275 19.50 5.49 11.84
CA ALA A 275 19.87 6.79 11.29
C ALA A 275 19.85 7.93 12.33
N GLY A 276 19.40 7.69 13.56
CA GLY A 276 19.25 8.72 14.59
C GLY A 276 18.26 9.81 14.22
N ILE A 277 17.18 9.45 13.51
CA ILE A 277 16.14 10.39 13.10
C ILE A 277 15.13 10.54 14.25
N ASP A 278 15.06 11.74 14.80
CA ASP A 278 14.12 12.07 15.88
C ASP A 278 12.67 12.09 15.37
N VAL A 279 11.75 11.64 16.24
CA VAL A 279 10.32 11.80 16.02
C VAL A 279 9.97 13.26 16.36
N PRO A 280 9.26 13.99 15.49
CA PRO A 280 8.83 15.34 15.80
C PRO A 280 7.98 15.29 17.07
N GLU A 281 8.24 16.17 18.03
CA GLU A 281 7.30 16.36 19.12
C GLU A 281 5.94 16.73 18.51
N PRO A 282 4.84 16.09 18.92
CA PRO A 282 3.52 16.52 18.51
C PRO A 282 3.44 18.02 18.78
N ALA A 283 3.17 18.82 17.76
CA ALA A 283 2.89 20.23 18.00
C ALA A 283 1.76 20.28 19.03
N GLU A 284 1.98 20.97 20.15
CA GLU A 284 0.94 21.14 21.16
C GLU A 284 -0.28 21.68 20.45
N GLU A 285 -1.34 20.88 20.42
CA GLU A 285 -2.58 21.32 19.83
C GLU A 285 -3.07 22.52 20.63
N SER A 286 -3.40 23.61 19.94
CA SER A 286 -3.97 24.76 20.62
C SER A 286 -5.34 24.39 21.19
N ALA A 287 -5.69 24.94 22.35
CA ALA A 287 -7.01 24.70 22.95
C ALA A 287 -8.16 25.09 21.99
N GLU A 288 -7.91 26.01 21.06
CA GLU A 288 -8.85 26.42 20.02
C GLU A 288 -9.03 25.33 18.95
N ASP A 289 -7.94 24.73 18.46
CA ASP A 289 -7.98 23.63 17.49
C ASP A 289 -8.65 22.39 18.09
N ALA A 290 -8.36 22.09 19.37
CA ALA A 290 -8.99 20.98 20.08
C ALA A 290 -10.51 21.19 20.22
N LEU A 291 -10.94 22.41 20.54
CA LEU A 291 -12.36 22.76 20.63
C LEU A 291 -13.05 22.70 19.27
N LEU A 292 -12.35 23.17 18.23
CA LEU A 292 -12.85 23.16 16.86
C LEU A 292 -13.08 21.73 16.38
N ARG A 293 -12.11 20.83 16.60
CA ARG A 293 -12.24 19.42 16.24
C ARG A 293 -13.38 18.73 16.99
N ALA A 294 -13.51 18.98 18.30
CA ALA A 294 -14.62 18.43 19.09
C ALA A 294 -15.98 18.93 18.57
N ALA A 295 -16.09 20.22 18.24
CA ALA A 295 -17.31 20.77 17.65
C ALA A 295 -17.58 20.21 16.25
N GLU A 296 -16.55 19.99 15.43
CA GLU A 296 -16.68 19.34 14.12
C GLU A 296 -17.13 17.89 14.24
N GLU A 297 -16.63 17.15 15.23
CA GLU A 297 -17.04 15.78 15.54
C GLU A 297 -18.50 15.71 16.01
N ASP A 298 -18.91 16.62 16.89
CA ASP A 298 -20.29 16.76 17.37
C ASP A 298 -21.25 17.08 16.21
N VAL A 299 -20.92 18.08 15.38
CA VAL A 299 -21.72 18.43 14.20
C VAL A 299 -21.76 17.27 13.20
N ALA A 300 -20.64 16.57 13.01
CA ALA A 300 -20.60 15.38 12.15
C ALA A 300 -21.45 14.24 12.75
N ALA A 301 -21.49 14.08 14.07
CA ALA A 301 -22.31 13.09 14.75
C ALA A 301 -23.81 13.41 14.63
N GLU A 302 -24.19 14.69 14.80
CA GLU A 302 -25.56 15.15 14.58
C GLU A 302 -26.02 14.92 13.14
N ARG A 303 -25.20 15.32 12.15
CA ARG A 303 -25.52 15.08 10.73
C ARG A 303 -25.65 13.60 10.39
N ARG A 304 -24.80 12.75 11.00
CA ARG A 304 -24.90 11.29 10.88
C ARG A 304 -26.22 10.77 11.44
N ALA A 305 -26.62 11.25 12.62
CA ALA A 305 -27.89 10.88 13.24
C ALA A 305 -29.10 11.33 12.41
N GLU A 306 -29.09 12.56 11.88
CA GLU A 306 -30.15 13.09 11.03
C GLU A 306 -30.29 12.31 9.72
N ARG A 307 -29.16 11.99 9.05
CA ARG A 307 -29.17 11.18 7.83
C ARG A 307 -29.66 9.76 8.09
N ALA A 308 -29.20 9.12 9.17
CA ALA A 308 -29.65 7.79 9.55
C ALA A 308 -31.17 7.77 9.83
N ALA A 309 -31.68 8.79 10.53
CA ALA A 309 -33.12 8.94 10.78
C ALA A 309 -33.92 9.19 9.49
N ALA A 310 -33.41 10.03 8.58
CA ALA A 310 -34.04 10.28 7.29
C ALA A 310 -34.07 9.03 6.41
N LEU A 311 -32.99 8.25 6.40
CA LEU A 311 -32.93 6.98 5.67
C LEU A 311 -33.93 5.99 6.27
N ALA A 312 -33.96 5.82 7.60
CA ALA A 312 -34.90 4.93 8.28
C ALA A 312 -36.36 5.28 8.00
N ALA A 313 -36.72 6.57 7.99
CA ALA A 313 -38.06 7.05 7.65
C ALA A 313 -38.47 6.76 6.19
N LEU A 314 -37.50 6.55 5.29
CA LEU A 314 -37.72 6.15 3.90
C LEU A 314 -37.88 4.64 3.70
N VAL A 315 -37.40 3.81 4.64
CA VAL A 315 -37.44 2.33 4.56
C VAL A 315 -38.52 1.71 5.47
N ASP A 316 -39.23 2.49 6.26
CA ASP A 316 -40.35 1.99 7.06
C ASP A 316 -41.52 1.57 6.13
N PRO A 317 -42.00 0.31 6.22
CA PRO A 317 -43.04 -0.18 5.32
C PRO A 317 -44.40 0.44 5.69
N LEU A 318 -45.10 1.00 4.68
CA LEU A 318 -46.55 1.16 4.70
C LEU A 318 -47.25 -0.21 4.63
#